data_AF-A0A1I0LK53-F1
#
_entry.id   AF-A0A1I0LK53-F1
#
_cell.length_a   1.000
_cell.length_b   1.000
_cell.length_c   1.000
_cell.angle_alpha   90.00
_cell.angle_beta   90.00
_cell.angle_gamma   90.00
#
_symmetry.space_group_name_H-M   'P 1'
#
loop_
_entity.id
_entity.type
_entity.pdbx_description
1 polymer ?
#
loop_
_entity_poly.entity_id
_entity_poly.type
_entity_poly.pdbx_seq_one_letter_code
_entity_poly.pdbx_strand_id
1 'polypeptide(L)'
;MPQAEGTVRELIEAALRDSDPDGPLRWHVISVLRQRGDLESFIEARRLCAADNVTERLLGVDIMGMLRPFTDRTLPVLRYLAASEDDAMVLYSVLIAFGHLADPRSLPSVIELAAHRDPRVRYGAAYALQHVLGDPPDPSGLAALRTLAADDDADVAGWASLGVALRSAR
;
A
#
# COMPACT_ATOMS: atom_id res chain seq x y z
N MET A 1 21.09 -11.78 -8.84
CA MET A 1 20.03 -11.33 -7.91
C MET A 1 20.28 -11.98 -6.55
N PRO A 2 19.99 -11.30 -5.42
CA PRO A 2 20.19 -11.85 -4.08
C PRO A 2 19.46 -13.18 -3.94
N GLN A 3 20.12 -14.18 -3.36
CA GLN A 3 19.50 -15.47 -3.09
C GLN A 3 18.68 -15.41 -1.80
N ALA A 4 17.71 -16.31 -1.68
CA ALA A 4 16.81 -16.40 -0.52
C ALA A 4 17.50 -16.84 0.79
N GLU A 5 18.84 -16.95 0.80
CA GLU A 5 19.65 -17.41 1.93
C GLU A 5 20.31 -16.27 2.74
N GLY A 6 20.33 -15.03 2.23
CA GLY A 6 20.90 -13.88 2.94
C GLY A 6 20.07 -13.44 4.15
N THR A 7 20.65 -12.78 5.15
CA THR A 7 19.88 -12.23 6.29
C THR A 7 18.83 -11.21 5.80
N VAL A 8 17.75 -11.00 6.57
CA VAL A 8 16.72 -10.01 6.21
C VAL A 8 17.35 -8.62 5.99
N ARG A 9 18.33 -8.27 6.83
CA ARG A 9 19.08 -7.02 6.72
C ARG A 9 19.87 -6.90 5.41
N GLU A 10 20.60 -7.94 5.00
CA GLU A 10 21.36 -7.92 3.74
C GLU A 10 20.45 -7.79 2.52
N LEU A 11 19.27 -8.44 2.56
CA LEU A 11 18.25 -8.32 1.52
C LEU A 11 17.74 -6.88 1.44
N ILE A 12 17.39 -6.27 2.58
CA ILE A 12 16.94 -4.87 2.65
C ILE A 12 18.02 -3.92 2.14
N GLU A 13 19.27 -4.07 2.57
CA GLU A 13 20.39 -3.26 2.09
C GLU A 13 20.59 -3.42 0.57
N ALA A 14 20.36 -4.61 0.01
CA ALA A 14 20.37 -4.81 -1.43
C ALA A 14 19.23 -4.07 -2.15
N ALA A 15 18.02 -4.09 -1.60
CA ALA A 15 16.89 -3.34 -2.16
C ALA A 15 17.11 -1.83 -2.09
N LEU A 16 17.69 -1.30 -1.01
CA LEU A 16 17.95 0.13 -0.85
C LEU A 16 19.06 0.67 -1.77
N ARG A 17 19.91 -0.20 -2.34
CA ARG A 17 20.89 0.21 -3.36
C ARG A 17 20.26 0.42 -4.73
N ASP A 18 19.05 -0.08 -4.95
CA ASP A 18 18.27 0.18 -6.16
C ASP A 18 17.52 1.52 -5.97
N SER A 19 17.94 2.56 -6.70
CA SER A 19 17.33 3.88 -6.59
C SER A 19 15.97 3.97 -7.29
N ASP A 20 15.62 2.97 -8.11
CA ASP A 20 14.32 2.87 -8.75
C ASP A 20 13.32 2.14 -7.82
N PRO A 21 12.25 2.81 -7.36
CA PRO A 21 11.20 2.16 -6.58
C PRO A 21 10.51 1.00 -7.31
N ASP A 22 10.50 1.03 -8.65
CA ASP A 22 9.97 -0.03 -9.50
C ASP A 22 11.06 -0.97 -10.04
N GLY A 23 12.28 -0.82 -9.52
CA GLY A 23 13.45 -1.58 -9.93
C GLY A 23 13.28 -3.09 -9.71
N PRO A 24 13.75 -3.93 -10.66
CA PRO A 24 13.57 -5.38 -10.59
C PRO A 24 14.28 -6.00 -9.38
N LEU A 25 15.38 -5.42 -8.91
CA LEU A 25 16.09 -5.91 -7.73
C LEU A 25 15.27 -5.69 -6.46
N ARG A 26 14.70 -4.49 -6.30
CA ARG A 26 13.82 -4.16 -5.18
C ARG A 26 12.63 -5.11 -5.11
N TRP A 27 11.91 -5.30 -6.22
CA TRP A 27 10.77 -6.20 -6.27
C TRP A 27 11.12 -7.67 -6.04
N HIS A 28 12.28 -8.11 -6.52
CA HIS A 28 12.79 -9.45 -6.21
C HIS A 28 13.03 -9.62 -4.71
N VAL A 29 13.64 -8.65 -4.03
CA VAL A 29 13.84 -8.69 -2.57
C VAL A 29 12.51 -8.73 -1.83
N ILE A 30 11.54 -7.88 -2.19
CA ILE A 30 10.21 -7.88 -1.58
C ILE A 30 9.55 -9.26 -1.74
N SER A 31 9.69 -9.89 -2.91
CA SER A 31 9.19 -11.24 -3.17
C SER A 31 9.86 -12.29 -2.29
N VAL A 32 11.17 -12.22 -2.08
CA VAL A 32 11.91 -13.12 -1.17
C VAL A 32 11.43 -12.96 0.27
N LEU A 33 11.32 -11.72 0.77
CA LEU A 33 10.86 -11.45 2.15
C LEU A 33 9.40 -11.88 2.36
N ARG A 34 8.55 -11.67 1.35
CA ARG A 34 7.17 -12.19 1.34
C ARG A 34 7.13 -13.71 1.46
N GLN A 35 7.97 -14.43 0.71
CA GLN A 35 8.02 -15.89 0.74
C GLN A 35 8.51 -16.43 2.08
N ARG A 36 9.45 -15.73 2.72
CA ARG A 36 9.88 -16.04 4.09
C ARG A 36 8.74 -15.88 5.08
N GLY A 37 8.03 -14.75 5.00
CA GLY A 37 6.87 -14.48 5.84
C GLY A 37 7.16 -14.61 7.33
N ASP A 38 8.38 -14.27 7.76
CA ASP A 38 8.87 -14.44 9.12
C ASP A 38 8.78 -13.15 9.96
N LEU A 39 8.95 -13.32 11.27
CA LEU A 39 8.87 -12.21 12.22
C LEU A 39 10.00 -11.19 12.02
N GLU A 40 11.18 -11.64 11.60
CA GLU A 40 12.32 -10.77 11.33
C GLU A 40 12.03 -9.80 10.18
N SER A 41 11.45 -10.31 9.07
CA SER A 41 11.00 -9.50 7.94
C SER A 41 9.99 -8.44 8.37
N PHE A 42 9.04 -8.79 9.24
CA PHE A 42 8.10 -7.82 9.80
C PHE A 42 8.79 -6.76 10.67
N ILE A 43 9.70 -7.16 11.56
CA ILE A 43 10.40 -6.24 12.47
C ILE A 43 11.22 -5.23 11.67
N GLU A 44 11.96 -5.68 10.68
CA GLU A 44 12.78 -4.79 9.86
C GLU A 44 11.93 -3.89 8.97
N ALA A 45 10.85 -4.39 8.36
CA ALA A 45 9.91 -3.55 7.61
C ALA A 45 9.31 -2.45 8.50
N ARG A 46 8.96 -2.78 9.76
CA ARG A 46 8.48 -1.80 10.75
C ARG A 46 9.52 -0.75 11.10
N ARG A 47 10.79 -1.15 11.22
CA ARG A 47 11.89 -0.21 11.44
C ARG A 47 12.02 0.77 10.28
N LEU A 48 11.95 0.28 9.04
CA LEU A 48 12.01 1.11 7.83
C LEU A 48 10.86 2.11 7.74
N CYS A 49 9.64 1.71 8.11
CA CYS A 49 8.49 2.63 8.17
C CYS A 49 8.67 3.81 9.14
N ALA A 50 9.59 3.70 10.11
CA ALA A 50 9.90 4.76 11.07
C ALA A 50 11.21 5.50 10.75
N ALA A 51 11.80 5.27 9.58
CA ALA A 51 13.04 5.91 9.16
C ALA A 51 12.80 7.38 8.74
N ASP A 52 13.82 8.22 8.89
CA ASP A 52 13.74 9.64 8.53
C ASP A 52 13.67 9.86 7.00
N ASN A 53 14.22 8.94 6.21
CA ASN A 53 14.29 9.08 4.76
C ASN A 53 13.09 8.41 4.06
N VAL A 54 12.66 9.03 2.96
CA VAL A 54 11.51 8.58 2.16
C VAL A 54 11.74 7.19 1.55
N THR A 55 12.95 6.91 1.06
CA THR A 55 13.27 5.64 0.39
C THR A 55 13.10 4.43 1.30
N GLU A 56 13.57 4.52 2.55
CA GLU A 56 13.36 3.49 3.56
C GLU A 56 11.88 3.33 3.91
N ARG A 57 11.17 4.44 4.15
CA ARG A 57 9.73 4.39 4.46
C ARG A 57 8.94 3.71 3.34
N LEU A 58 9.21 4.06 2.08
CA LEU A 58 8.62 3.41 0.91
C LEU A 58 8.87 1.89 0.92
N LEU A 59 10.13 1.47 1.07
CA LEU A 59 10.48 0.05 1.08
C LEU A 59 9.79 -0.68 2.24
N GLY A 60 9.76 -0.08 3.42
CA GLY A 60 9.07 -0.64 4.60
C GLY A 60 7.60 -0.89 4.34
N VAL A 61 6.91 0.10 3.75
CA VAL A 61 5.49 0.01 3.39
C VAL A 61 5.24 -1.09 2.34
N ASP A 62 6.06 -1.14 1.29
CA ASP A 62 5.91 -2.14 0.23
C ASP A 62 6.11 -3.57 0.76
N ILE A 63 7.12 -3.79 1.62
CA ILE A 63 7.33 -5.08 2.28
C ILE A 63 6.11 -5.42 3.16
N MET A 64 5.64 -4.47 3.98
CA MET A 64 4.49 -4.66 4.86
C MET A 64 3.22 -5.09 4.12
N GLY A 65 2.93 -4.46 2.98
CA GLY A 65 1.75 -4.79 2.17
C GLY A 65 1.73 -6.22 1.66
N MET A 66 2.89 -6.88 1.61
CA MET A 66 3.03 -8.25 1.12
C MET A 66 3.08 -9.31 2.25
N LEU A 67 3.26 -8.90 3.51
CA LEU A 67 3.39 -9.79 4.67
C LEU A 67 2.03 -10.18 5.29
N ARG A 68 1.23 -10.94 4.54
CA ARG A 68 -0.12 -11.39 4.96
C ARG A 68 -0.22 -12.08 6.33
N PRO A 69 0.73 -12.92 6.79
CA PRO A 69 0.67 -13.49 8.13
C PRO A 69 0.69 -12.46 9.27
N PHE A 70 1.10 -11.22 8.97
CA PHE A 70 1.23 -10.14 9.94
C PHE A 70 0.19 -9.03 9.78
N THR A 71 -0.89 -9.23 9.02
CA THR A 71 -1.91 -8.19 8.76
C THR A 71 -2.36 -7.46 10.02
N ASP A 72 -2.64 -8.17 11.12
CA ASP A 72 -3.06 -7.55 12.40
C ASP A 72 -2.01 -6.61 13.01
N ARG A 73 -0.72 -6.88 12.77
CA ARG A 73 0.39 -6.05 13.24
C ARG A 73 0.79 -4.96 12.25
N THR A 74 0.64 -5.23 10.95
CA THR A 74 0.91 -4.29 9.87
C THR A 74 -0.12 -3.17 9.83
N LEU A 75 -1.40 -3.49 10.00
CA LEU A 75 -2.47 -2.55 9.77
C LEU A 75 -2.40 -1.30 10.67
N PRO A 76 -2.12 -1.38 11.99
CA PRO A 76 -1.91 -0.19 12.81
C PRO A 76 -0.76 0.71 12.34
N VAL A 77 0.32 0.12 11.81
CA VAL A 77 1.48 0.87 11.30
C VAL A 77 1.09 1.64 10.03
N LEU A 78 0.45 0.97 9.07
CA LEU A 78 0.02 1.60 7.83
C LEU A 78 -1.03 2.69 8.08
N ARG A 79 -1.96 2.49 9.03
CA ARG A 79 -2.91 3.54 9.43
C ARG A 79 -2.25 4.75 10.08
N TYR A 80 -1.21 4.53 10.87
CA TYR A 80 -0.43 5.62 11.43
C TYR A 80 0.25 6.44 10.32
N LEU A 81 0.88 5.77 9.36
CA LEU A 81 1.48 6.46 8.21
C LEU A 81 0.44 7.20 7.38
N ALA A 82 -0.70 6.59 7.05
CA ALA A 82 -1.78 7.25 6.33
C ALA A 82 -2.25 8.57 6.98
N ALA A 83 -2.16 8.70 8.30
CA ALA A 83 -2.59 9.88 9.05
C ALA A 83 -1.48 10.91 9.34
N SER A 84 -0.21 10.54 9.18
CA SER A 84 0.94 11.37 9.61
C SER A 84 1.99 11.62 8.55
N GLU A 85 1.91 10.93 7.41
CA GLU A 85 2.83 11.06 6.31
C GLU A 85 2.45 12.23 5.39
N ASP A 86 3.45 13.00 4.97
CA ASP A 86 3.30 14.12 4.04
C ASP A 86 3.76 13.75 2.62
N ASP A 87 4.64 12.76 2.48
CA ASP A 87 5.16 12.35 1.18
C ASP A 87 4.10 11.57 0.37
N ALA A 88 3.70 12.16 -0.76
CA ALA A 88 2.65 11.60 -1.62
C ALA A 88 3.00 10.21 -2.18
N MET A 89 4.28 9.90 -2.39
CA MET A 89 4.67 8.57 -2.87
C MET A 89 4.55 7.54 -1.76
N VAL A 90 4.90 7.90 -0.51
CA VAL A 90 4.71 7.01 0.64
C VAL A 90 3.23 6.77 0.88
N LEU A 91 2.39 7.81 0.84
CA LEU A 91 0.94 7.67 0.95
C LEU A 91 0.36 6.78 -0.18
N TYR A 92 0.84 6.93 -1.41
CA TYR A 92 0.49 6.05 -2.50
C TYR A 92 0.84 4.59 -2.18
N SER A 93 2.08 4.29 -1.78
CA SER A 93 2.48 2.94 -1.37
C SER A 93 1.64 2.40 -0.21
N VAL A 94 1.25 3.24 0.76
CA VAL A 94 0.38 2.85 1.88
C VAL A 94 -0.99 2.39 1.38
N LEU A 95 -1.55 3.10 0.40
CA LEU A 95 -2.84 2.75 -0.21
C LEU A 95 -2.75 1.46 -1.03
N ILE A 96 -1.67 1.27 -1.79
CA ILE A 96 -1.41 0.00 -2.48
C ILE A 96 -1.31 -1.15 -1.48
N ALA A 97 -0.58 -0.96 -0.36
CA ALA A 97 -0.46 -1.94 0.71
C ALA A 97 -1.83 -2.26 1.34
N PHE A 98 -2.69 -1.28 1.61
CA PHE A 98 -4.05 -1.54 2.08
C PHE A 98 -4.85 -2.39 1.09
N GLY A 99 -4.75 -2.11 -0.21
CA GLY A 99 -5.41 -2.91 -1.26
C GLY A 99 -4.93 -4.36 -1.26
N HIS A 100 -3.61 -4.59 -1.16
CA HIS A 100 -3.03 -5.93 -1.09
C HIS A 100 -3.44 -6.73 0.15
N LEU A 101 -3.54 -6.06 1.31
CA LEU A 101 -4.00 -6.68 2.55
C LEU A 101 -5.50 -6.99 2.49
N ALA A 102 -6.28 -6.19 1.73
CA ALA A 102 -7.72 -6.34 1.53
C ALA A 102 -8.51 -6.43 2.85
N ASP A 103 -8.06 -5.69 3.87
CA ASP A 103 -8.68 -5.69 5.20
C ASP A 103 -9.61 -4.48 5.34
N PRO A 104 -10.93 -4.68 5.53
CA PRO A 104 -11.90 -3.59 5.65
C PRO A 104 -11.63 -2.60 6.78
N ARG A 105 -10.84 -2.98 7.80
CA ARG A 105 -10.42 -2.07 8.89
C ARG A 105 -9.50 -0.95 8.41
N SER A 106 -9.02 -0.97 7.16
CA SER A 106 -8.30 0.12 6.51
C SER A 106 -9.21 1.17 5.87
N LEU A 107 -10.49 0.85 5.65
CA LEU A 107 -11.42 1.66 4.86
C LEU A 107 -11.49 3.14 5.32
N PRO A 108 -11.53 3.48 6.61
CA PRO A 108 -11.57 4.89 7.04
C PRO A 108 -10.36 5.70 6.54
N SER A 109 -9.15 5.13 6.64
CA SER A 109 -7.92 5.78 6.16
C SER A 109 -7.92 5.94 4.64
N VAL A 110 -8.46 4.97 3.91
CA VAL A 110 -8.57 5.04 2.45
C VAL A 110 -9.56 6.12 2.02
N ILE A 111 -10.71 6.23 2.70
CA ILE A 111 -11.71 7.27 2.42
C ILE A 111 -11.13 8.67 2.67
N GLU A 112 -10.38 8.86 3.76
CA GLU A 112 -9.75 10.14 4.07
C GLU A 112 -8.77 10.58 2.96
N LEU A 113 -7.91 9.66 2.51
CA LEU A 113 -6.93 9.95 1.45
C LEU A 113 -7.55 10.05 0.04
N ALA A 114 -8.80 9.63 -0.17
CA ALA A 114 -9.49 9.79 -1.44
C ALA A 114 -9.70 11.27 -1.84
N ALA A 115 -9.71 12.19 -0.87
CA ALA A 115 -9.81 13.63 -1.14
C ALA A 115 -8.45 14.35 -1.22
N HIS A 116 -7.34 13.60 -1.29
CA HIS A 116 -6.01 14.19 -1.24
C HIS A 116 -5.70 15.06 -2.48
N ARG A 117 -4.95 16.14 -2.29
CA ARG A 117 -4.61 17.09 -3.37
C ARG A 117 -3.79 16.47 -4.51
N ASP A 118 -2.95 15.49 -4.17
CA ASP A 118 -2.06 14.82 -5.13
C ASP A 118 -2.82 13.68 -5.85
N PRO A 119 -2.90 13.69 -7.18
CA PRO A 119 -3.63 12.67 -7.94
C PRO A 119 -3.07 11.26 -7.75
N ARG A 120 -1.77 11.09 -7.44
CA ARG A 120 -1.19 9.77 -7.18
C ARG A 120 -1.79 9.13 -5.93
N VAL A 121 -2.01 9.94 -4.89
CA VAL A 121 -2.67 9.47 -3.66
C VAL A 121 -4.12 9.12 -3.95
N ARG A 122 -4.84 9.95 -4.71
CA ARG A 122 -6.24 9.64 -5.10
C ARG A 122 -6.35 8.39 -5.95
N TYR A 123 -5.39 8.16 -6.86
CA TYR A 123 -5.29 6.91 -7.62
C TYR A 123 -5.10 5.72 -6.69
N GLY A 124 -4.17 5.82 -5.73
CA GLY A 124 -3.97 4.79 -4.71
C GLY A 124 -5.26 4.50 -3.93
N ALA A 125 -6.04 5.53 -3.61
CA ALA A 125 -7.31 5.39 -2.92
C ALA A 125 -8.36 4.69 -3.79
N ALA A 126 -8.47 5.05 -5.08
CA ALA A 126 -9.33 4.35 -6.04
C ALA A 126 -8.96 2.85 -6.12
N TYR A 127 -7.66 2.55 -6.18
CA TYR A 127 -7.16 1.18 -6.15
C TYR A 127 -7.50 0.46 -4.84
N ALA A 128 -7.28 1.07 -3.68
CA ALA A 128 -7.48 0.44 -2.39
C ALA A 128 -8.96 0.19 -2.10
N LEU A 129 -9.83 1.17 -2.38
CA LEU A 129 -11.28 1.10 -2.14
C LEU A 129 -11.86 -0.18 -2.73
N GLN A 130 -11.55 -0.52 -3.98
CA GLN A 130 -12.09 -1.72 -4.62
C GLN A 130 -11.79 -3.03 -3.87
N HIS A 131 -10.82 -3.05 -2.94
CA HIS A 131 -10.45 -4.23 -2.16
C HIS A 131 -10.97 -4.19 -0.71
N VAL A 132 -11.24 -3.00 -0.17
CA VAL A 132 -11.49 -2.82 1.28
C VAL A 132 -12.92 -2.40 1.62
N LEU A 133 -13.84 -2.35 0.65
CA LEU A 133 -15.26 -2.04 0.90
C LEU A 133 -15.98 -3.05 1.80
N GLY A 134 -15.45 -4.27 1.94
CA GLY A 134 -16.15 -5.38 2.61
C GLY A 134 -17.19 -6.07 1.72
N ASP A 135 -17.97 -6.96 2.35
CA ASP A 135 -19.10 -7.68 1.77
C ASP A 135 -20.22 -7.84 2.82
N PRO A 136 -21.34 -7.10 2.74
CA PRO A 136 -21.69 -6.17 1.66
C PRO A 136 -20.79 -4.92 1.63
N PRO A 137 -20.69 -4.22 0.48
CA PRO A 137 -19.89 -3.01 0.37
C PRO A 137 -20.35 -1.87 1.28
N ASP A 138 -19.40 -1.21 1.96
CA ASP A 138 -19.66 -0.04 2.79
C ASP A 138 -20.18 1.15 1.94
N PRO A 139 -21.31 1.78 2.32
CA PRO A 139 -21.89 2.89 1.57
C PRO A 139 -20.97 4.11 1.43
N SER A 140 -20.18 4.42 2.46
CA SER A 140 -19.27 5.57 2.47
C SER A 140 -18.12 5.34 1.52
N GLY A 141 -17.58 4.11 1.51
CA GLY A 141 -16.55 3.71 0.55
C GLY A 141 -17.05 3.72 -0.90
N LEU A 142 -18.29 3.27 -1.14
CA LEU A 142 -18.92 3.36 -2.47
C LEU A 142 -19.12 4.81 -2.92
N ALA A 143 -19.51 5.70 -2.01
CA ALA A 143 -19.65 7.12 -2.30
C ALA A 143 -18.30 7.78 -2.64
N ALA A 144 -17.25 7.45 -1.89
CA ALA A 144 -15.88 7.91 -2.20
C ALA A 144 -15.43 7.41 -3.57
N LEU A 145 -15.65 6.13 -3.89
CA LEU A 145 -15.27 5.56 -5.18
C LEU A 145 -16.04 6.20 -6.35
N ARG A 146 -17.33 6.51 -6.18
CA ARG A 146 -18.11 7.25 -7.20
C ARG A 146 -17.63 8.68 -7.38
N THR A 147 -17.17 9.32 -6.31
CA THR A 147 -16.58 10.67 -6.38
C THR A 147 -15.30 10.64 -7.20
N LEU A 148 -14.41 9.67 -6.91
CA LEU A 148 -13.17 9.46 -7.68
C LEU A 148 -13.43 9.08 -9.14
N ALA A 149 -14.57 8.44 -9.46
CA ALA A 149 -14.92 8.13 -10.86
C ALA A 149 -15.22 9.39 -11.69
N ALA A 150 -15.44 10.53 -11.04
CA ALA A 150 -15.60 11.85 -11.67
C ALA A 150 -14.38 12.77 -11.43
N ASP A 151 -13.22 12.20 -11.07
CA ASP A 151 -12.00 12.96 -10.85
C ASP A 151 -11.51 13.66 -12.14
N ASP A 152 -10.89 14.83 -11.99
CA ASP A 152 -10.29 15.57 -13.11
C ASP A 152 -9.09 14.83 -13.72
N ASP A 153 -8.41 14.00 -12.92
CA ASP A 153 -7.33 13.14 -13.39
C ASP A 153 -7.91 11.86 -14.04
N ALA A 154 -7.58 11.65 -15.32
CA ALA A 154 -8.14 10.56 -16.11
C ALA A 154 -7.76 9.17 -15.60
N ASP A 155 -6.56 9.00 -15.02
CA ASP A 155 -6.13 7.71 -14.49
C ASP A 155 -6.88 7.38 -13.19
N VAL A 156 -7.10 8.38 -12.33
CA VAL A 156 -7.93 8.26 -11.13
C VAL A 156 -9.37 7.88 -11.51
N ALA A 157 -9.97 8.65 -12.43
CA ALA A 157 -11.33 8.44 -12.90
C ALA A 157 -11.53 7.06 -13.55
N GLY A 158 -10.56 6.63 -14.37
CA GLY A 158 -10.57 5.33 -15.02
C GLY A 158 -10.57 4.16 -14.03
N TRP A 159 -9.66 4.19 -13.06
CA TRP A 159 -9.58 3.12 -12.04
C TRP A 159 -10.80 3.09 -11.13
N ALA A 160 -11.27 4.25 -10.70
CA ALA A 160 -12.47 4.34 -9.86
C ALA A 160 -13.72 3.85 -10.61
N SER A 161 -13.86 4.18 -11.89
CA SER A 161 -14.97 3.71 -12.74
C SER A 161 -14.98 2.18 -12.87
N LEU A 162 -13.81 1.55 -13.05
CA LEU A 162 -13.69 0.09 -13.03
C LEU A 162 -14.18 -0.49 -11.70
N GLY A 163 -13.77 0.10 -10.58
CA GLY A 163 -14.21 -0.31 -9.25
C GLY A 163 -15.72 -0.21 -9.06
N VAL A 164 -16.36 0.88 -9.52
CA VAL A 164 -17.83 1.04 -9.48
C VAL A 164 -18.52 -0.06 -10.29
N ALA A 165 -18.03 -0.35 -11.49
CA ALA A 165 -18.61 -1.38 -12.36
C ALA A 165 -18.53 -2.77 -11.72
N LEU A 166 -17.36 -3.15 -11.16
CA LEU A 166 -17.17 -4.44 -10.49
C LEU A 166 -18.06 -4.63 -9.26
N ARG A 167 -18.44 -3.54 -8.60
CA ARG A 167 -19.30 -3.56 -7.40
C ARG A 167 -20.79 -3.46 -7.71
N SER A 168 -21.16 -3.00 -8.90
CA SER A 168 -22.56 -2.93 -9.36
C SER A 168 -23.01 -4.22 -10.06
N ALA A 169 -22.08 -5.08 -10.45
CA ALA A 169 -22.33 -6.35 -11.15
C ALA A 169 -22.52 -7.57 -10.22
N ARG A 170 -22.51 -7.37 -8.89
CA ARG A 170 -22.73 -8.40 -7.87
C ARG A 170 -24.05 -8.15 -7.16
#